data_AF-A0A351MFL5-F1
#
_entry.id   AF-A0A351MFL5-F1
#
_cell.length_a   1.000
_cell.length_b   1.000
_cell.length_c   1.000
_cell.angle_alpha   90.00
_cell.angle_beta   90.00
_cell.angle_gamma   90.00
#
_symmetry.space_group_name_H-M   'P 1'
#
loop_
_entity.id
_entity.type
_entity.pdbx_description
1 polymer ?
#
loop_
_entity_poly.entity_id
_entity_poly.type
_entity_poly.pdbx_seq_one_letter_code
_entity_poly.pdbx_strand_id
1 'polypeptide(L)'
;MRTLFDILLSWAVTLSGYPPPGVVPEVTPIPPAELHQRVCKGEPCAALAMLLPDEDRILVDERLNLEQDTEAQGLLVHEFVHFLQRRAGKMDRTDMSCEERMSLEREAYIVQARFAAEHGSGSQTAAAALELLPRVCAKPGAVPAMGGMPHSPLQPGSP
;
A
#
# COMPACT_ATOMS: atom_id res chain seq x y z
N MET A 1 0.83 -24.19 4.56
CA MET A 1 0.63 -22.76 4.92
C MET A 1 1.86 -22.09 5.52
N ARG A 2 2.45 -22.54 6.66
CA ARG A 2 3.62 -21.86 7.25
C ARG A 2 4.80 -21.65 6.28
N THR A 3 5.17 -22.68 5.53
CA THR A 3 6.21 -22.61 4.48
C THR A 3 5.90 -21.59 3.38
N LEU A 4 4.62 -21.42 3.00
CA LEU A 4 4.22 -20.42 2.01
C LEU A 4 4.44 -19.01 2.55
N PHE A 5 4.04 -18.75 3.79
CA PHE A 5 4.23 -17.43 4.41
C PHE A 5 5.72 -17.10 4.62
N ASP A 6 6.54 -18.09 4.97
CA ASP A 6 7.99 -17.93 5.02
C ASP A 6 8.55 -17.51 3.64
N ILE A 7 8.10 -18.15 2.56
CA ILE A 7 8.51 -17.82 1.18
C ILE A 7 8.05 -16.41 0.80
N LEU A 8 6.78 -16.07 1.03
CA LEU A 8 6.23 -14.75 0.69
C LEU A 8 6.90 -13.63 1.51
N LEU A 9 7.21 -13.86 2.78
CA LEU A 9 7.98 -12.93 3.61
C LEU A 9 9.41 -12.77 3.07
N SER A 10 10.04 -13.83 2.58
CA SER A 10 11.37 -13.75 1.97
C SER A 10 11.36 -12.89 0.69
N TRP A 11 10.27 -12.92 -0.08
CA TRP A 11 10.04 -12.01 -1.19
C TRP A 11 9.89 -10.57 -0.72
N ALA A 12 9.08 -10.30 0.31
CA ALA A 12 8.94 -8.97 0.87
C ALA A 12 10.29 -8.40 1.33
N VAL A 13 11.09 -9.19 2.05
CA VAL A 13 12.47 -8.85 2.47
C VAL A 13 13.34 -8.51 1.26
N THR A 14 13.38 -9.40 0.26
CA THR A 14 14.24 -9.26 -0.92
C THR A 14 13.88 -8.03 -1.75
N LEU A 15 12.58 -7.78 -1.98
CA LEU A 15 12.11 -6.74 -2.88
C LEU A 15 12.05 -5.35 -2.23
N SER A 16 11.87 -5.28 -0.90
CA SER A 16 11.88 -4.02 -0.13
C SER A 16 13.28 -3.61 0.34
N GLY A 17 14.18 -4.57 0.56
CA GLY A 17 15.50 -4.32 1.15
C GLY A 17 15.51 -4.16 2.67
N TYR A 18 14.40 -4.39 3.37
CA TYR A 18 14.39 -4.44 4.83
C TYR A 18 15.12 -5.70 5.35
N PRO A 19 15.69 -5.66 6.57
CA PRO A 19 16.30 -6.84 7.17
C PRO A 19 15.25 -7.92 7.47
N PRO A 20 15.63 -9.22 7.43
CA PRO A 20 14.75 -10.29 7.83
C PRO A 20 14.34 -10.14 9.31
N PRO A 21 13.05 -10.27 9.65
CA PRO A 21 12.53 -9.93 10.98
C PRO A 21 12.78 -11.00 12.05
N GLY A 22 13.35 -12.15 11.68
CA GLY A 22 13.59 -13.30 12.58
C GLY A 22 12.34 -14.07 13.01
N VAL A 23 11.15 -13.48 12.83
CA VAL A 23 9.84 -14.08 13.08
C VAL A 23 8.88 -13.78 11.93
N VAL A 24 7.98 -14.70 11.65
CA VAL A 24 6.89 -14.49 10.68
C VAL A 24 5.66 -14.05 11.47
N PRO A 25 4.97 -12.96 11.09
CA PRO A 25 3.78 -12.53 11.82
C PRO A 25 2.65 -13.53 11.62
N GLU A 26 1.72 -13.57 12.58
CA GLU A 26 0.54 -14.42 12.45
C GLU A 26 -0.36 -13.90 11.35
N VAL A 27 -0.82 -14.78 10.45
CA VAL A 27 -1.79 -14.44 9.40
C VAL A 27 -3.10 -15.16 9.71
N THR A 28 -4.17 -14.39 9.86
CA THR A 28 -5.49 -14.90 10.27
C THR A 28 -6.54 -14.58 9.21
N PRO A 29 -7.11 -15.61 8.56
CA PRO A 29 -8.28 -15.44 7.72
C PRO A 29 -9.49 -15.02 8.55
N ILE A 30 -10.22 -14.00 8.09
CA ILE A 30 -11.47 -13.53 8.71
C ILE A 30 -12.55 -13.25 7.67
N PRO A 31 -13.83 -13.21 8.07
CA PRO A 31 -14.91 -12.84 7.16
C PRO A 31 -14.74 -11.42 6.60
N PRO A 32 -15.12 -11.17 5.34
CA PRO A 32 -14.97 -9.85 4.70
C PRO A 32 -15.69 -8.72 5.46
N ALA A 33 -16.87 -9.02 6.00
CA ALA A 33 -17.64 -8.06 6.78
C ALA A 33 -16.90 -7.62 8.04
N GLU A 34 -16.17 -8.55 8.69
CA GLU A 34 -15.34 -8.23 9.85
C GLU A 34 -14.12 -7.40 9.44
N LEU A 35 -13.48 -7.74 8.32
CA LEU A 35 -12.36 -6.97 7.80
C LEU A 35 -12.77 -5.52 7.47
N HIS A 36 -13.87 -5.34 6.74
CA HIS A 36 -14.40 -4.01 6.41
C HIS A 36 -14.82 -3.23 7.66
N GLN A 37 -15.37 -3.91 8.68
CA GLN A 37 -15.67 -3.27 9.96
C GLN A 37 -14.41 -2.71 10.63
N ARG A 38 -13.29 -3.43 10.57
CA ARG A 38 -12.02 -3.04 11.18
C ARG A 38 -11.30 -1.95 10.38
N VAL A 39 -11.18 -2.13 9.07
CA VAL A 39 -10.42 -1.21 8.20
C VAL A 39 -11.22 0.06 7.89
N CYS A 40 -12.51 -0.11 7.59
CA CYS A 40 -13.35 0.91 6.96
C CYS A 40 -14.52 1.34 7.84
N LYS A 41 -14.54 0.90 9.11
CA LYS A 41 -15.60 1.22 10.10
C LYS A 41 -17.00 0.83 9.63
N GLY A 42 -17.09 -0.21 8.80
CA GLY A 42 -18.34 -0.74 8.25
C GLY A 42 -18.75 -0.13 6.91
N GLU A 43 -18.03 0.90 6.44
CA GLU A 43 -18.24 1.46 5.10
C GLU A 43 -17.72 0.49 4.01
N PRO A 44 -18.39 0.43 2.85
CA PRO A 44 -17.88 -0.35 1.72
C PRO A 44 -16.47 0.10 1.31
N CYS A 45 -15.53 -0.83 1.22
CA CYS A 45 -14.18 -0.57 0.76
C CYS A 45 -13.57 -1.80 0.10
N ALA A 46 -12.41 -1.60 -0.53
CA ALA A 46 -11.68 -2.65 -1.26
C ALA A 46 -10.59 -3.33 -0.41
N ALA A 47 -10.64 -3.20 0.91
CA ALA A 47 -9.64 -3.77 1.80
C ALA A 47 -9.75 -5.30 1.83
N LEU A 48 -8.66 -5.99 1.51
CA LEU A 48 -8.59 -7.46 1.46
C LEU A 48 -7.58 -8.04 2.47
N ALA A 49 -6.73 -7.18 3.04
CA ALA A 49 -5.84 -7.52 4.12
C ALA A 49 -5.54 -6.26 4.97
N MET A 50 -5.01 -6.46 6.17
CA MET A 50 -4.49 -5.40 7.04
C MET A 50 -3.56 -5.97 8.11
N LEU A 51 -2.39 -5.37 8.28
CA LEU A 51 -1.59 -5.44 9.52
C LEU A 51 -2.30 -4.68 10.65
N LEU A 52 -2.60 -5.37 11.76
CA LEU A 52 -3.24 -4.73 12.92
C LEU A 52 -2.35 -3.64 13.53
N PRO A 53 -2.95 -2.51 13.97
CA PRO A 53 -2.24 -1.55 14.82
C PRO A 53 -1.75 -2.24 16.09
N ASP A 54 -0.52 -1.94 16.52
CA ASP A 54 0.08 -2.40 17.79
C ASP A 54 0.22 -3.93 17.97
N GLU A 55 -0.13 -4.73 16.95
CA GLU A 55 -0.01 -6.20 16.95
C GLU A 55 0.77 -6.68 15.73
N ASP A 56 1.61 -7.71 15.90
CA ASP A 56 2.31 -8.39 14.81
C ASP A 56 1.42 -9.46 14.15
N ARG A 57 0.20 -9.05 13.81
CA ARG A 57 -0.84 -9.92 13.26
C ARG A 57 -1.46 -9.29 12.03
N ILE A 58 -1.55 -10.08 10.96
CA ILE A 58 -2.15 -9.70 9.69
C ILE A 58 -3.49 -10.40 9.58
N LEU A 59 -4.53 -9.63 9.29
CA LEU A 59 -5.86 -10.15 8.95
C LEU A 59 -5.99 -10.19 7.43
N VAL A 60 -6.55 -11.27 6.90
CA VAL A 60 -6.81 -11.43 5.47
C VAL A 60 -8.25 -11.84 5.24
N ASP A 61 -8.84 -11.38 4.13
CA ASP A 61 -10.14 -11.86 3.69
C ASP A 61 -10.07 -13.37 3.43
N GLU A 62 -10.90 -14.14 4.14
CA GLU A 62 -10.89 -15.62 4.08
C GLU A 62 -11.20 -16.20 2.69
N ARG A 63 -11.71 -15.39 1.76
CA ARG A 63 -11.99 -15.79 0.38
C ARG A 63 -10.75 -15.73 -0.52
N LEU A 64 -9.64 -15.16 -0.05
CA LEU A 64 -8.40 -15.09 -0.82
C LEU A 64 -7.77 -16.48 -1.00
N ASN A 65 -7.46 -16.85 -2.24
CA ASN A 65 -6.74 -18.07 -2.55
C ASN A 65 -5.22 -17.84 -2.50
N LEU A 66 -4.66 -17.76 -1.30
CA LEU A 66 -3.23 -17.53 -1.10
C LEU A 66 -2.33 -18.63 -1.67
N GLU A 67 -2.84 -19.84 -1.93
CA GLU A 67 -2.03 -20.95 -2.44
C GLU A 67 -1.79 -20.88 -3.95
N GLN A 68 -2.70 -20.27 -4.71
CA GLN A 68 -2.71 -20.35 -6.18
C GLN A 68 -2.89 -19.00 -6.88
N ASP A 69 -3.37 -17.98 -6.19
CA ASP A 69 -3.61 -16.66 -6.77
C ASP A 69 -2.45 -15.70 -6.44
N THR A 70 -1.67 -15.35 -7.47
CA THR A 70 -0.55 -14.41 -7.35
C THR A 70 -1.01 -13.01 -6.91
N GLU A 71 -2.23 -12.57 -7.28
CA GLU A 71 -2.74 -11.28 -6.81
C GLU A 71 -3.00 -11.32 -5.30
N ALA A 72 -3.61 -12.41 -4.82
CA ALA A 72 -3.82 -12.64 -3.39
C ALA A 72 -2.50 -12.76 -2.62
N GLN A 73 -1.51 -13.47 -3.17
CA GLN A 73 -0.16 -13.55 -2.59
C GLN A 73 0.52 -12.18 -2.56
N GLY A 74 0.36 -11.37 -3.61
CA GLY A 74 0.87 -10.01 -3.69
C GLY A 74 0.29 -9.10 -2.60
N LEU A 75 -1.01 -9.24 -2.29
CA LEU A 75 -1.64 -8.53 -1.17
C LEU A 75 -1.03 -8.94 0.18
N LEU A 76 -0.70 -10.22 0.38
CA LEU A 76 -0.02 -10.63 1.61
C LEU A 76 1.44 -10.13 1.65
N VAL A 77 2.15 -10.10 0.52
CA VAL A 77 3.49 -9.50 0.41
C VAL A 77 3.45 -8.01 0.77
N HIS A 78 2.40 -7.29 0.36
CA HIS A 78 2.17 -5.90 0.76
C HIS A 78 2.10 -5.74 2.28
N GLU A 79 1.27 -6.54 2.96
CA GLU A 79 1.16 -6.49 4.43
C GLU A 79 2.46 -6.90 5.13
N PHE A 80 3.24 -7.82 4.56
CA PHE A 80 4.57 -8.12 5.08
C PHE A 80 5.53 -6.93 4.94
N VAL A 81 5.42 -6.10 3.89
CA VAL A 81 6.20 -4.86 3.82
C VAL A 81 5.81 -3.90 4.93
N HIS A 82 4.53 -3.76 5.27
CA HIS A 82 4.11 -2.99 6.44
C HIS A 82 4.69 -3.54 7.73
N PHE A 83 4.68 -4.87 7.91
CA PHE A 83 5.31 -5.49 9.06
C PHE A 83 6.80 -5.14 9.15
N LEU A 84 7.53 -5.19 8.03
CA LEU A 84 8.95 -4.84 7.96
C LEU A 84 9.18 -3.33 8.23
N GLN A 85 8.33 -2.45 7.68
CA GLN A 85 8.36 -1.01 7.94
C GLN A 85 8.16 -0.70 9.43
N ARG A 86 7.23 -1.39 10.10
CA ARG A 86 7.05 -1.29 11.55
C ARG A 86 8.31 -1.73 12.31
N ARG A 87 8.87 -2.89 11.97
CA ARG A 87 10.12 -3.39 12.58
C ARG A 87 11.32 -2.46 12.37
N ALA A 88 11.32 -1.70 11.28
CA ALA A 88 12.30 -0.66 11.01
C ALA A 88 12.02 0.68 11.70
N GLY A 89 10.96 0.77 12.52
CA GLY A 89 10.58 2.00 13.25
C GLY A 89 9.92 3.07 12.37
N LYS A 90 9.41 2.71 11.19
CA LYS A 90 8.85 3.68 10.24
C LYS A 90 7.35 3.96 10.43
N MET A 91 6.56 3.02 10.96
CA MET A 91 5.09 3.13 11.00
C MET A 91 4.50 3.74 12.27
N ASP A 92 5.01 3.38 13.45
CA ASP A 92 4.36 3.72 14.73
C ASP A 92 4.81 5.09 15.28
N ARG A 93 5.02 6.05 14.37
CA ARG A 93 5.42 7.41 14.70
C ARG A 93 4.19 8.28 14.92
N THR A 94 4.05 8.85 16.12
CA THR A 94 2.91 9.70 16.51
C THR A 94 2.81 11.01 15.71
N ASP A 95 3.90 11.43 15.06
CA ASP A 95 4.04 12.67 14.31
C ASP A 95 4.00 12.47 12.79
N MET A 96 3.67 11.27 12.30
CA MET A 96 3.70 10.95 10.88
C MET A 96 2.71 11.81 10.07
N SER A 97 3.21 12.50 9.05
CA SER A 97 2.38 13.25 8.10
C SER A 97 1.60 12.31 7.17
N CYS A 98 0.54 12.84 6.54
CA CYS A 98 -0.18 12.08 5.51
C CYS A 98 0.76 11.66 4.37
N GLU A 99 1.63 12.55 3.93
CA GLU A 99 2.58 12.31 2.85
C GLU A 99 3.62 11.26 3.22
N GLU A 100 4.14 11.29 4.46
CA GLU A 100 5.02 10.23 4.98
C GLU A 100 4.30 8.88 4.97
N ARG A 101 3.03 8.84 5.42
CA ARG A 101 2.22 7.63 5.38
C ARG A 101 2.03 7.12 3.95
N MET A 102 1.64 7.99 3.01
CA MET A 102 1.45 7.62 1.61
C MET A 102 2.75 7.21 0.92
N SER A 103 3.91 7.68 1.40
CA SER A 103 5.20 7.19 0.93
C SER A 103 5.43 5.72 1.33
N LEU A 104 5.03 5.33 2.55
CA LEU A 104 5.13 3.94 3.01
C LEU A 104 4.15 3.03 2.26
N GLU A 105 2.91 3.49 2.04
CA GLU A 105 1.92 2.78 1.23
C GLU A 105 2.43 2.58 -0.22
N ARG A 106 2.98 3.65 -0.82
CA ARG A 106 3.56 3.59 -2.17
C ARG A 106 4.67 2.55 -2.25
N GLU A 107 5.55 2.49 -1.25
CA GLU A 107 6.62 1.48 -1.19
C GLU A 107 6.04 0.06 -1.18
N ALA A 108 5.04 -0.21 -0.33
CA ALA A 108 4.39 -1.51 -0.24
C ALA A 108 3.72 -1.93 -1.56
N TYR A 109 3.00 -1.01 -2.23
CA TYR A 109 2.41 -1.31 -3.54
C TYR A 109 3.44 -1.49 -4.66
N ILE A 110 4.57 -0.77 -4.64
CA ILE A 110 5.66 -1.01 -5.59
C ILE A 110 6.21 -2.42 -5.41
N VAL A 111 6.40 -2.87 -4.17
CA VAL A 111 6.88 -4.23 -3.87
C VAL A 111 5.86 -5.28 -4.31
N GLN A 112 4.56 -5.06 -4.05
CA GLN A 112 3.49 -5.94 -4.53
C GLN A 112 3.49 -6.05 -6.06
N ALA A 113 3.57 -4.93 -6.78
CA ALA A 113 3.61 -4.92 -8.24
C ALA A 113 4.83 -5.66 -8.79
N ARG A 114 6.01 -5.50 -8.15
CA ARG A 114 7.23 -6.24 -8.51
C ARG A 114 7.09 -7.73 -8.27
N PHE A 115 6.53 -8.13 -7.12
CA PHE A 115 6.27 -9.53 -6.83
C PHE A 115 5.39 -10.18 -7.91
N ALA A 116 4.29 -9.54 -8.30
CA ALA A 116 3.43 -10.03 -9.38
C ALA A 116 4.21 -10.16 -10.70
N ALA A 117 5.00 -9.15 -11.06
CA ALA A 117 5.81 -9.15 -12.29
C ALA A 117 6.84 -10.30 -12.33
N GLU A 118 7.54 -10.57 -11.22
CA GLU A 118 8.48 -11.70 -11.09
C GLU A 118 7.80 -13.07 -11.23
N HIS A 119 6.48 -13.13 -11.00
CA HIS A 119 5.66 -14.33 -11.17
C HIS A 119 4.89 -14.36 -12.49
N GLY A 120 5.26 -13.49 -13.45
CA GLY A 120 4.68 -13.46 -14.79
C GLY A 120 3.27 -12.88 -14.87
N SER A 121 2.84 -12.14 -13.84
CA SER A 121 1.53 -11.48 -13.80
C SER A 121 1.67 -9.97 -13.54
N GLY A 122 0.57 -9.23 -13.70
CA GLY A 122 0.46 -7.85 -13.23
C GLY A 122 -0.43 -7.80 -12.00
N SER A 123 -0.26 -6.79 -11.15
CA SER A 123 -1.16 -6.58 -10.01
C SER A 123 -2.16 -5.45 -10.28
N GLN A 124 -3.44 -5.80 -10.34
CA GLN A 124 -4.52 -4.85 -10.63
C GLN A 124 -4.75 -3.93 -9.44
N THR A 125 -4.73 -4.47 -8.22
CA THR A 125 -4.88 -3.72 -6.99
C THR A 125 -3.71 -2.76 -6.77
N ALA A 126 -2.47 -3.21 -6.98
CA ALA A 126 -1.31 -2.33 -6.88
C ALA A 126 -1.33 -1.21 -7.93
N ALA A 127 -1.68 -1.52 -9.18
CA ALA A 127 -1.79 -0.52 -10.23
C ALA A 127 -2.82 0.56 -9.89
N ALA A 128 -4.04 0.16 -9.51
CA ALA A 128 -5.10 1.08 -9.12
C ALA A 128 -4.71 1.93 -7.90
N ALA A 129 -4.09 1.32 -6.88
CA ALA A 129 -3.68 2.04 -5.69
C ALA A 129 -2.59 3.08 -6.00
N LEU A 130 -1.58 2.74 -6.81
CA LEU A 130 -0.51 3.66 -7.19
C LEU A 130 -1.02 4.89 -7.96
N GLU A 131 -2.10 4.75 -8.73
CA GLU A 131 -2.77 5.87 -9.39
C GLU A 131 -3.55 6.77 -8.42
N LEU A 132 -4.13 6.18 -7.37
CA LEU A 132 -4.98 6.89 -6.41
C LEU A 132 -4.21 7.55 -5.26
N LEU A 133 -3.10 6.94 -4.81
CA LEU A 133 -2.31 7.41 -3.67
C LEU A 133 -1.95 8.91 -3.71
N PRO A 134 -1.52 9.50 -4.84
CA PRO A 134 -1.20 10.93 -4.89
C PRO A 134 -2.37 11.86 -4.53
N ARG A 135 -3.60 11.37 -4.58
CA ARG A 135 -4.81 12.16 -4.31
C ARG A 135 -5.27 12.07 -2.85
N VAL A 136 -4.77 11.08 -2.09
CA VAL A 136 -5.25 10.81 -0.72
C VAL A 136 -4.99 11.99 0.22
N CYS A 137 -3.80 12.60 0.12
CA CYS A 137 -3.43 13.76 0.95
C CYS A 137 -3.85 15.11 0.35
N ALA A 138 -4.46 15.14 -0.83
CA ALA A 138 -4.83 16.38 -1.47
C ALA A 138 -5.93 17.08 -0.65
N LYS A 139 -5.65 18.30 -0.18
CA LYS A 139 -6.66 19.12 0.49
C LYS A 139 -7.79 19.45 -0.49
N PRO A 140 -9.07 19.42 -0.06
CA PRO A 140 -10.16 19.92 -0.89
C PRO A 140 -9.87 21.37 -1.32
N GLY A 141 -9.81 21.61 -2.64
CA GLY A 141 -9.54 22.95 -3.21
C GLY A 141 -8.11 23.24 -3.65
N ALA A 142 -7.17 22.29 -3.54
CA ALA A 142 -5.85 22.42 -4.16
C ALA A 142 -5.96 22.22 -5.69
N VAL A 143 -6.37 23.27 -6.41
CA VAL A 143 -6.22 23.32 -7.87
C VAL A 143 -4.71 23.26 -8.16
N PRO A 144 -4.23 22.38 -9.05
CA PRO A 144 -2.85 22.45 -9.48
C PRO A 144 -2.63 23.82 -10.11
N ALA A 145 -1.56 24.50 -9.75
CA ALA A 145 -1.13 25.69 -10.47
C ALA A 145 -0.81 25.29 -11.92
N MET A 146 -1.82 25.30 -12.78
CA MET A 146 -1.66 25.33 -14.22
C MET A 146 -0.81 26.56 -14.51
N GLY A 147 0.38 26.30 -15.04
CA GLY A 147 1.47 27.27 -15.19
C GLY A 147 0.99 28.62 -15.69
N GLY A 148 1.45 29.67 -15.01
CA GLY A 148 1.29 31.04 -15.46
C GLY A 148 1.80 31.17 -16.90
N MET A 149 0.89 31.48 -17.82
CA MET A 149 1.29 32.03 -19.10
C MET A 149 1.85 33.44 -18.83
N PRO A 150 3.01 33.80 -19.37
CA PRO A 150 3.53 35.15 -19.23
C PRO A 150 2.62 36.13 -19.99
N HIS A 151 2.10 37.12 -19.26
CA HIS A 151 1.47 38.29 -19.85
C HIS A 151 2.43 38.97 -20.84
N SER A 152 2.07 38.99 -22.12
CA SER A 152 2.64 39.96 -23.07
C SER A 152 1.95 41.30 -22.87
N PRO A 153 2.69 42.40 -22.61
CA PRO A 153 2.09 43.73 -22.58
C PRO A 153 1.81 44.18 -24.02
N LEU A 154 0.55 44.51 -24.32
CA LEU A 154 0.20 45.24 -25.54
C LEU A 154 0.90 46.61 -25.51
N GLN A 155 1.67 46.90 -26.56
CA GLN A 155 2.18 48.24 -26.83
C GLN A 155 1.05 49.17 -27.32
N PRO A 156 1.13 50.49 -27.05
CA PRO A 156 0.15 51.44 -27.52
C PRO A 156 0.40 51.79 -29.00
N GLY A 157 -0.62 51.60 -29.84
CA GLY A 157 -0.64 52.11 -31.21
C GLY A 157 -1.18 53.53 -31.26
N SER A 158 -0.37 54.46 -31.75
CA SER A 158 -0.81 55.70 -32.43
C SER A 158 -0.16 55.70 -33.82
N PRO A 159 -0.80 56.28 -34.83
CA PRO A 159 -0.91 57.74 -34.95
C PRO A 159 -2.35 58.27 -34.96
#